data_AF-A0A914RNQ4-F1
#
_entry.id   AF-A0A914RNQ4-F1
#
_cell.length_a   1.000
_cell.length_b   1.000
_cell.length_c   1.000
_cell.angle_alpha   90.00
_cell.angle_beta   90.00
_cell.angle_gamma   90.00
#
_symmetry.space_group_name_H-M   'P 1'
#
loop_
_entity.id
_entity.type
_entity.pdbx_description
1 polymer ?
#
loop_
_entity_poly.entity_id
_entity_poly.type
_entity_poly.pdbx_seq_one_letter_code
_entity_poly.pdbx_strand_id
1 'polypeptide(L)'
;MPHIVVVAALTVDVTCCSAFDDDDVTHVEGDVNPVRDLDIISNELIKKDLQYLEGAIDKVEKLTIRGGDKSKKPEYECLLKVRKLLEEDGRPVRLEIWNEKEVDILNHHLLLTAKPIVYLVNLSEKDYIRKKNKWLPKMKAWLDENDPRAACIPFSGSLELKLMDMPEDERAKYLEEQGTTRFCAILHLSTVFFNVLEKASSDK
;
A
#
# COMPACT_ATOMS: atom_id res chain seq x y z
N MET A 1 -11.45 -7.95 15.69
CA MET A 1 -11.29 -6.49 15.95
C MET A 1 -11.79 -5.81 14.69
N PRO A 2 -12.69 -4.83 14.77
CA PRO A 2 -13.31 -4.28 13.57
C PRO A 2 -12.25 -3.53 12.74
N HIS A 3 -12.07 -3.95 11.49
CA HIS A 3 -11.15 -3.33 10.54
C HIS A 3 -11.94 -2.47 9.54
N ILE A 4 -11.31 -1.41 9.03
CA ILE A 4 -11.89 -0.54 8.01
C ILE A 4 -12.01 -1.31 6.70
N VAL A 5 -13.23 -1.58 6.26
CA VAL A 5 -13.54 -2.34 5.04
C VAL A 5 -13.70 -1.37 3.88
N VAL A 6 -12.60 -0.74 3.49
CA VAL A 6 -12.51 -0.08 2.19
C VAL A 6 -11.55 -0.89 1.34
N VAL A 7 -12.13 -1.79 0.53
CA VAL A 7 -11.43 -2.67 -0.39
C VAL A 7 -10.90 -1.85 -1.56
N ALA A 8 -9.70 -1.32 -1.39
CA ALA A 8 -8.85 -0.90 -2.50
C ALA A 8 -7.40 -1.14 -2.06
N ALA A 9 -6.73 -2.16 -2.60
CA ALA A 9 -5.28 -2.22 -2.39
C ALA A 9 -4.65 -1.16 -3.27
N LEU A 10 -3.90 -0.26 -2.64
CA LEU A 10 -2.98 0.59 -3.36
C LEU A 10 -1.74 -0.27 -3.66
N THR A 11 -1.51 -0.55 -4.94
CA THR A 11 -0.24 -1.09 -5.40
C THR A 11 0.72 0.07 -5.49
N VAL A 12 1.65 0.15 -4.55
CA VAL A 12 2.80 1.05 -4.69
C VAL A 12 3.79 0.31 -5.57
N ASP A 13 3.81 0.67 -6.85
CA ASP A 13 4.80 0.16 -7.78
C ASP A 13 6.06 0.98 -7.62
N VAL A 14 7.08 0.40 -6.99
CA VAL A 14 8.39 1.05 -6.77
C VAL A 14 9.22 0.95 -8.07
N THR A 15 8.60 1.27 -9.20
CA THR A 15 9.17 1.09 -10.56
C THR A 15 9.70 2.35 -11.20
N CYS A 16 9.34 3.54 -10.74
CA CYS A 16 9.94 4.74 -11.31
C CYS A 16 11.31 5.05 -10.65
N CYS A 17 12.22 4.08 -10.69
CA CYS A 17 13.58 4.24 -11.20
C CYS A 17 14.47 3.05 -10.78
N SER A 18 15.22 2.57 -11.77
CA SER A 18 16.38 1.66 -11.71
C SER A 18 16.30 0.41 -10.82
N ALA A 19 15.75 -0.66 -11.39
CA ALA A 19 16.41 -1.96 -11.35
C ALA A 19 16.89 -2.39 -12.75
N PHE A 20 17.11 -1.42 -13.65
CA PHE A 20 17.60 -1.63 -15.01
C PHE A 20 18.89 -0.82 -15.20
N ASP A 21 20.03 -1.51 -15.30
CA ASP A 21 21.24 -1.01 -15.97
C ASP A 21 21.02 -1.17 -17.48
N ASP A 22 20.08 -0.42 -18.04
CA ASP A 22 19.94 -0.29 -19.50
C ASP A 22 20.33 1.16 -19.85
N ASP A 23 21.37 1.31 -20.68
CA ASP A 23 22.00 2.59 -21.04
C ASP A 23 21.08 3.56 -21.82
N ASP A 24 19.82 3.16 -22.09
CA ASP A 24 18.90 3.89 -22.98
C ASP A 24 17.88 4.78 -22.23
N VAL A 25 17.90 4.80 -20.89
CA VAL A 25 17.06 5.70 -20.08
C VAL A 25 17.91 6.79 -19.45
N THR A 26 17.90 7.96 -20.08
CA THR A 26 18.53 9.18 -19.57
C THR A 26 18.03 9.49 -18.16
N HIS A 27 18.92 9.34 -17.17
CA HIS A 27 18.68 9.64 -15.78
C HIS A 27 18.58 11.16 -15.59
N VAL A 28 17.37 11.68 -15.40
CA VAL A 28 17.16 13.12 -15.20
C VAL A 28 17.43 13.56 -13.75
N GLU A 29 17.45 12.64 -12.77
CA GLU A 29 17.83 12.94 -11.38
C GLU A 29 18.70 11.82 -10.79
N GLY A 30 19.92 12.16 -10.40
CA GLY A 30 21.05 11.24 -10.22
C GLY A 30 21.20 10.52 -8.87
N ASP A 31 20.13 10.08 -8.20
CA ASP A 31 20.27 9.09 -7.11
C ASP A 31 18.93 8.39 -6.80
N VAL A 32 18.86 7.08 -7.07
CA VAL A 32 17.64 6.29 -6.88
C VAL A 32 17.61 5.71 -5.47
N ASN A 33 16.58 6.06 -4.69
CA ASN A 33 16.42 5.58 -3.32
C ASN A 33 14.95 5.19 -3.04
N PRO A 34 14.58 3.90 -3.15
CA PRO A 34 13.21 3.44 -2.97
C PRO A 34 12.66 3.70 -1.56
N VAL A 35 13.51 3.83 -0.54
CA VAL A 35 13.07 4.17 0.82
C VAL A 35 12.58 5.62 0.87
N ARG A 36 13.26 6.53 0.16
CA ARG A 36 12.84 7.93 0.04
C ARG A 36 11.49 8.03 -0.69
N ASP A 37 11.32 7.23 -1.74
CA ASP A 37 10.06 7.24 -2.50
C ASP A 37 8.89 6.73 -1.67
N LEU A 38 9.11 5.70 -0.84
CA LEU A 38 8.12 5.21 0.13
C LEU A 38 7.70 6.31 1.12
N ASP A 39 8.65 7.06 1.66
CA ASP A 39 8.37 8.20 2.55
C ASP A 39 7.58 9.30 1.84
N ILE A 40 7.96 9.65 0.61
CA ILE A 40 7.28 10.69 -0.17
C ILE A 40 5.82 10.29 -0.42
N ILE A 41 5.59 9.06 -0.89
CA ILE A 41 4.25 8.54 -1.18
C ILE A 41 3.41 8.48 0.11
N SER A 42 3.96 7.96 1.20
CA SER A 42 3.26 7.87 2.49
C SER A 42 2.82 9.26 2.97
N ASN A 43 3.74 10.23 2.93
CA ASN A 43 3.46 11.60 3.32
C ASN A 43 2.44 12.30 2.39
N GLU A 44 2.47 12.00 1.09
CA GLU A 44 1.50 12.56 0.14
C GLU A 44 0.08 12.03 0.41
N LEU A 45 -0.07 10.72 0.68
CA LEU A 45 -1.37 10.13 1.03
C LEU A 45 -1.95 10.76 2.30
N ILE A 46 -1.11 10.97 3.31
CA ILE A 46 -1.51 11.65 4.55
C ILE A 46 -1.98 13.07 4.26
N LYS A 47 -1.22 13.85 3.47
CA LYS A 47 -1.59 15.22 3.09
C LYS A 47 -2.92 15.28 2.34
N LYS A 48 -3.19 14.32 1.46
CA LYS A 48 -4.46 14.25 0.72
C LYS A 48 -5.65 13.97 1.64
N ASP A 49 -5.50 13.07 2.59
CA ASP A 49 -6.53 12.81 3.58
C ASP A 49 -6.76 14.01 4.50
N LEU A 50 -5.70 14.72 4.93
CA LEU A 50 -5.81 15.95 5.72
C LEU A 50 -6.61 17.05 4.99
N GLN A 51 -6.30 17.27 3.70
CA GLN A 51 -7.04 18.23 2.86
C GLN A 51 -8.53 17.87 2.75
N TYR A 52 -8.85 16.58 2.65
CA TYR A 52 -10.23 16.11 2.66
C TYR A 52 -10.91 16.33 4.03
N LEU A 53 -10.20 16.02 5.12
CA LEU A 53 -10.71 16.10 6.48
C LEU A 53 -11.06 17.54 6.89
N GLU A 54 -10.32 18.54 6.47
CA GLU A 54 -10.65 19.95 6.73
C GLU A 54 -12.09 20.28 6.32
N GLY A 55 -12.48 19.89 5.09
CA GLY A 55 -13.82 20.12 4.57
C GLY A 55 -14.89 19.23 5.20
N ALA A 56 -14.54 17.98 5.56
CA ALA A 56 -15.46 17.06 6.21
C ALA A 56 -15.79 17.51 7.65
N ILE A 57 -14.76 17.87 8.41
CA ILE A 57 -14.88 18.32 9.80
C ILE A 57 -15.71 19.59 9.89
N ASP A 58 -15.46 20.61 9.06
CA ASP A 58 -16.24 21.87 9.08
C ASP A 58 -17.74 21.64 8.80
N LYS A 59 -18.08 20.72 7.88
CA LYS A 59 -19.47 20.36 7.61
C LYS A 59 -20.14 19.70 8.80
N VAL A 60 -19.49 18.70 9.41
CA VAL A 60 -20.05 17.97 10.55
C VAL A 60 -20.10 18.85 11.80
N GLU A 61 -19.12 19.73 12.00
CA GLU A 61 -19.11 20.72 13.08
C GLU A 61 -20.31 21.67 13.00
N LYS A 62 -20.60 22.19 11.80
CA LYS A 62 -21.77 23.06 11.58
C LYS A 62 -23.07 22.36 11.93
N LEU A 63 -23.24 21.10 11.54
CA LEU A 63 -24.46 20.34 11.84
C LEU A 63 -24.58 19.98 13.34
N THR A 64 -23.46 19.61 13.95
CA THR A 64 -23.43 19.09 15.34
C THR A 64 -23.42 20.22 16.37
N ILE A 65 -22.45 21.14 16.27
CA ILE A 65 -22.20 22.19 17.28
C ILE A 65 -23.12 23.38 17.06
N ARG A 66 -23.26 23.83 15.81
CA ARG A 66 -24.07 25.02 15.49
C ARG A 66 -25.55 24.66 15.25
N GLY A 67 -25.81 23.50 14.64
CA GLY A 67 -27.16 23.00 14.37
C GLY A 67 -27.79 22.20 15.52
N GLY A 68 -26.99 21.78 16.51
CA GLY A 68 -27.46 21.05 17.69
C GLY A 68 -27.83 19.59 17.45
N ASP A 69 -27.49 19.01 16.29
CA ASP A 69 -27.79 17.61 15.99
C ASP A 69 -26.80 16.68 16.71
N LYS A 70 -27.25 16.12 17.84
CA LYS A 70 -26.45 15.21 18.67
C LYS A 70 -26.17 13.87 17.98
N SER A 71 -26.89 13.50 16.92
CA SER A 71 -26.66 12.25 16.19
C SER A 71 -25.33 12.25 15.44
N LYS A 72 -24.82 13.43 15.09
CA LYS A 72 -23.56 13.64 14.34
C LYS A 72 -22.32 13.80 15.21
N LYS A 73 -22.51 13.87 16.54
CA LYS A 73 -21.40 14.00 17.49
C LYS A 73 -20.37 12.85 17.42
N PRO A 74 -20.76 11.57 17.29
CA PRO A 74 -19.78 10.48 17.14
C PRO A 74 -18.94 10.60 15.87
N GLU A 75 -19.56 11.03 14.75
CA GLU A 75 -18.86 11.29 13.48
C GLU A 75 -17.83 12.40 13.64
N TYR A 76 -18.21 13.51 14.28
CA TYR A 76 -17.29 14.63 14.56
C TYR A 76 -16.09 14.21 15.40
N GLU A 77 -16.33 13.50 16.51
CA GLU A 77 -15.26 13.04 17.40
C GLU A 77 -14.33 12.04 16.71
N CYS A 78 -14.87 11.16 15.86
CA CYS A 78 -14.09 10.24 15.05
C CYS A 78 -13.18 10.99 14.06
N LEU A 79 -13.71 11.95 13.30
CA LEU A 79 -12.92 12.73 12.34
C LEU A 79 -11.83 13.58 13.01
N LEU A 80 -12.11 14.13 14.20
CA LEU A 80 -11.10 14.83 14.99
C LEU A 80 -9.97 13.89 15.44
N LYS A 81 -10.31 12.67 15.88
CA LYS A 81 -9.33 11.63 16.23
C LYS A 81 -8.47 11.24 15.02
N VAL A 82 -9.07 11.09 13.84
CA VAL A 82 -8.34 10.82 12.58
C VAL A 82 -7.39 11.97 12.25
N ARG A 83 -7.86 13.22 12.29
CA ARG A 83 -7.01 14.38 12.01
C ARG A 83 -5.82 14.42 12.95
N LYS A 84 -6.05 14.18 14.25
CA LYS A 84 -4.98 14.12 15.25
C LYS A 84 -3.94 13.05 14.91
N LEU A 85 -4.38 11.83 14.57
CA LEU A 85 -3.49 10.74 14.17
C LEU A 85 -2.62 11.11 12.96
N LEU A 86 -3.20 11.78 11.96
CA LEU A 86 -2.51 12.16 10.73
C LEU A 86 -1.58 13.37 10.90
N GLU A 87 -1.97 14.39 11.68
CA GLU A 87 -1.18 15.62 11.89
C GLU A 87 -0.10 15.46 12.96
N GLU A 88 -0.42 14.84 14.10
CA GLU A 88 0.49 14.76 15.26
C GLU A 88 1.38 13.51 15.17
N ASP A 89 0.80 12.35 14.90
CA ASP A 89 1.54 11.08 14.92
C ASP A 89 2.16 10.75 13.55
N GLY A 90 1.68 11.38 12.47
CA GLY A 90 2.10 11.06 11.10
C GLY A 90 1.81 9.62 10.69
N ARG A 91 0.87 8.96 11.37
CA ARG A 91 0.57 7.53 11.19
C ARG A 91 -0.67 7.35 10.32
N PRO A 92 -0.64 6.43 9.34
CA PRO A 92 -1.82 6.10 8.55
C PRO A 92 -2.97 5.53 9.38
N VAL A 93 -4.21 5.83 8.98
CA VAL A 93 -5.44 5.40 9.68
C VAL A 93 -5.53 3.89 9.86
N ARG A 94 -5.02 3.09 8.92
CA ARG A 94 -5.03 1.61 8.97
C ARG A 94 -4.22 0.99 10.11
N LEU A 95 -3.29 1.74 10.72
CA LEU A 95 -2.41 1.24 11.78
C LEU A 95 -3.00 1.41 13.18
N GLU A 96 -4.04 2.23 13.30
CA GLU A 96 -4.71 2.48 14.56
C GLU A 96 -5.83 1.45 14.79
N ILE A 97 -6.19 1.21 16.05
CA ILE A 97 -7.30 0.32 16.40
C ILE A 97 -8.55 1.17 16.58
N TRP A 98 -9.55 0.87 15.76
CA TRP A 98 -10.85 1.53 15.77
C TRP A 98 -11.91 0.61 16.37
N ASN A 99 -12.95 1.18 16.95
CA ASN A 99 -14.13 0.42 17.37
C ASN A 99 -15.13 0.27 16.21
N GLU A 100 -16.15 -0.58 16.36
CA GLU A 100 -17.11 -0.90 15.29
C GLU A 100 -17.81 0.34 14.74
N LYS A 101 -18.23 1.25 15.64
CA LYS A 101 -18.93 2.48 15.24
C LYS A 101 -18.01 3.45 14.51
N GLU A 102 -16.76 3.57 14.94
CA GLU A 102 -15.74 4.36 14.26
C GLU A 102 -15.46 3.78 12.86
N VAL A 103 -15.34 2.45 12.75
CA VAL A 103 -15.15 1.78 11.45
C VAL A 103 -16.28 2.08 10.48
N ASP A 104 -17.54 2.00 10.92
CA ASP A 104 -18.70 2.33 10.08
C ASP A 104 -18.65 3.78 9.59
N ILE A 105 -18.22 4.71 10.44
CA ILE A 105 -18.02 6.12 10.06
C ILE A 105 -16.90 6.23 9.02
N LEU A 106 -15.74 5.62 9.26
CA LEU A 106 -14.57 5.72 8.38
C LEU A 106 -14.83 5.12 7.00
N ASN A 107 -15.63 4.05 6.93
CA ASN A 107 -16.06 3.43 5.67
C ASN A 107 -16.88 4.40 4.79
N HIS A 108 -17.58 5.39 5.37
CA HIS A 108 -18.29 6.41 4.59
C HIS A 108 -17.36 7.48 3.98
N HIS A 109 -16.22 7.74 4.62
CA HIS A 109 -15.29 8.80 4.19
C HIS A 109 -14.27 8.32 3.15
N LEU A 110 -14.05 7.01 3.03
CA LEU A 110 -13.19 6.39 2.01
C LEU A 110 -11.76 6.96 1.98
N LEU A 111 -11.20 7.25 3.17
CA LEU A 111 -9.85 7.78 3.34
C LEU A 111 -8.79 6.88 2.67
N LEU A 112 -7.77 7.50 2.09
CA LEU A 112 -6.70 6.80 1.37
C LEU A 112 -5.82 6.01 2.33
N THR A 113 -5.46 6.60 3.46
CA THR A 113 -4.57 6.01 4.48
C THR A 113 -5.23 4.90 5.30
N ALA A 114 -6.56 4.77 5.20
CA ALA A 114 -7.33 3.70 5.83
C ALA A 114 -7.32 2.40 5.03
N LYS A 115 -6.98 2.47 3.74
CA LYS A 115 -6.94 1.31 2.84
C LYS A 115 -5.72 0.42 3.10
N PRO A 116 -5.86 -0.92 3.03
CA PRO A 116 -4.70 -1.81 3.09
C PRO A 116 -3.78 -1.60 1.88
N ILE A 117 -2.47 -1.73 2.08
CA ILE A 117 -1.44 -1.52 1.05
C ILE A 117 -0.69 -2.83 0.81
N VAL A 118 -0.38 -3.11 -0.46
CA VAL A 118 0.54 -4.16 -0.88
C VAL A 118 1.68 -3.49 -1.63
N TYR A 119 2.90 -3.67 -1.13
CA TYR A 119 4.11 -3.15 -1.75
C TYR A 119 4.63 -4.15 -2.76
N LEU A 120 4.68 -3.73 -4.02
CA LEU A 120 5.31 -4.49 -5.08
C LEU A 120 6.69 -3.93 -5.36
N VAL A 121 7.71 -4.76 -5.16
CA VAL A 121 9.11 -4.37 -5.38
C VAL A 121 9.55 -4.96 -6.70
N ASN A 122 9.59 -4.15 -7.76
CA ASN A 122 10.09 -4.61 -9.04
C ASN A 122 11.62 -4.73 -9.00
N LEU A 123 12.11 -5.91 -9.31
CA LEU A 123 13.52 -6.26 -9.35
C LEU A 123 13.92 -6.63 -10.78
N SER A 124 15.20 -6.47 -11.06
CA SER A 124 15.79 -7.08 -12.26
C SER A 124 15.60 -8.59 -12.21
N GLU A 125 15.52 -9.21 -13.38
CA GLU A 125 15.43 -10.67 -13.48
C GLU A 125 16.57 -11.37 -12.72
N LYS A 126 17.80 -10.84 -12.83
CA LYS A 126 18.98 -11.37 -12.14
C LYS A 126 18.82 -11.31 -10.62
N ASP A 127 18.36 -10.18 -10.08
CA ASP A 127 18.19 -9.99 -8.64
C ASP A 127 17.01 -10.80 -8.07
N TYR A 128 15.94 -10.93 -8.86
CA TYR A 128 14.77 -11.73 -8.53
C TYR A 128 15.13 -13.22 -8.43
N ILE A 129 15.82 -13.76 -9.44
CA ILE A 129 16.27 -15.17 -9.46
C ILE A 129 17.26 -15.44 -8.31
N ARG A 130 18.19 -14.51 -8.06
CA ARG A 130 19.16 -14.61 -6.96
C ARG A 130 18.55 -14.35 -5.58
N LYS A 131 17.32 -13.85 -5.51
CA LYS A 131 16.60 -13.43 -4.30
C LYS A 131 17.42 -12.47 -3.42
N LYS A 132 18.20 -11.59 -4.06
CA LYS A 132 19.12 -10.66 -3.39
C LYS A 132 19.13 -9.33 -4.12
N ASN A 133 18.91 -8.26 -3.36
CA ASN A 133 19.05 -6.89 -3.83
C ASN A 133 19.45 -5.99 -2.65
N LYS A 134 20.23 -4.93 -2.91
CA LYS A 134 20.76 -4.01 -1.88
C LYS A 134 19.66 -3.22 -1.14
N TRP A 135 18.48 -3.07 -1.74
CA TRP A 135 17.36 -2.31 -1.21
C TRP A 135 16.37 -3.14 -0.41
N LEU A 136 16.22 -4.45 -0.70
CA LEU A 136 15.25 -5.31 0.01
C LEU A 136 15.38 -5.27 1.54
N PRO A 137 16.59 -5.32 2.15
CA PRO A 137 16.70 -5.21 3.60
C PRO A 137 16.30 -3.84 4.13
N LYS A 138 16.61 -2.76 3.39
CA LYS A 138 16.29 -1.38 3.79
C LYS A 138 14.78 -1.11 3.70
N MET A 139 14.14 -1.58 2.62
CA MET A 139 12.70 -1.48 2.45
C MET A 139 11.97 -2.31 3.50
N LYS A 140 12.47 -3.51 3.81
CA LYS A 140 11.90 -4.32 4.88
C LYS A 140 11.98 -3.61 6.23
N ALA A 141 13.13 -3.03 6.58
CA ALA A 141 13.27 -2.27 7.83
C ALA A 141 12.31 -1.07 7.88
N TRP A 142 12.16 -0.34 6.77
CA TRP A 142 11.20 0.75 6.68
C TRP A 142 9.76 0.28 6.87
N LEU A 143 9.38 -0.84 6.26
CA LEU A 143 8.04 -1.43 6.40
C LEU A 143 7.79 -1.92 7.82
N ASP A 144 8.75 -2.57 8.46
CA ASP A 144 8.63 -3.06 9.83
C ASP A 144 8.39 -1.89 10.82
N GLU A 145 8.93 -0.70 10.53
CA GLU A 145 8.75 0.52 11.32
C GLU A 145 7.46 1.27 10.98
N ASN A 146 7.16 1.46 9.69
CA ASN A 146 6.12 2.39 9.23
C ASN A 146 4.81 1.69 8.82
N ASP A 147 4.84 0.43 8.41
CA ASP A 147 3.64 -0.33 8.03
C ASP A 147 3.81 -1.85 8.22
N PRO A 148 3.86 -2.32 9.48
CA PRO A 148 4.18 -3.73 9.79
C PRO A 148 3.09 -4.71 9.34
N ARG A 149 1.93 -4.21 8.90
CA ARG A 149 0.80 -5.04 8.42
C ARG A 149 0.81 -5.21 6.91
N ALA A 150 1.58 -4.41 6.18
CA ALA A 150 1.60 -4.48 4.73
C ALA A 150 2.39 -5.67 4.20
N ALA A 151 1.88 -6.26 3.12
CA ALA A 151 2.59 -7.31 2.40
C ALA A 151 3.61 -6.68 1.46
N CYS A 152 4.83 -7.20 1.45
CA CYS A 152 5.88 -6.84 0.49
C CYS A 152 6.16 -8.04 -0.42
N ILE A 153 5.93 -7.88 -1.72
CA ILE A 153 6.12 -8.93 -2.72
C ILE A 153 7.17 -8.46 -3.72
N PRO A 154 8.38 -9.04 -3.70
CA PRO A 154 9.32 -8.84 -4.80
C PRO A 154 8.77 -9.52 -6.06
N PHE A 155 8.86 -8.84 -7.20
CA PHE A 155 8.54 -9.39 -8.51
C PHE A 155 9.52 -8.90 -9.56
N SER A 156 9.49 -9.46 -10.76
CA SER A 156 10.27 -8.92 -11.88
C SER A 156 9.39 -8.79 -13.11
N GLY A 157 8.97 -7.57 -13.42
CA GLY A 157 8.12 -7.31 -14.58
C GLY A 157 8.76 -7.76 -15.90
N SER A 158 10.08 -7.63 -16.03
CA SER A 158 10.84 -8.10 -17.19
C SER A 158 10.81 -9.62 -17.34
N LEU A 159 10.91 -10.35 -16.23
CA LEU A 159 10.82 -11.81 -16.26
C LEU A 159 9.39 -12.25 -16.59
N GLU A 160 8.40 -11.62 -15.97
CA GLU A 160 6.98 -11.93 -16.20
C GLU A 160 6.58 -11.72 -17.66
N LEU A 161 7.01 -10.61 -18.27
CA LEU A 161 6.74 -10.34 -19.68
C LEU A 161 7.37 -11.40 -20.59
N LYS A 162 8.64 -11.75 -20.35
CA LYS A 162 9.32 -12.83 -21.08
C LYS A 162 8.58 -14.17 -20.96
N LEU A 163 8.11 -14.51 -19.76
CA LEU A 163 7.38 -15.74 -19.51
C LEU A 163 5.96 -15.74 -20.10
N MET A 164 5.34 -14.57 -20.30
CA MET A 164 4.05 -14.43 -20.97
C MET A 164 4.15 -14.68 -22.47
N ASP A 165 5.25 -14.25 -23.09
CA ASP A 165 5.48 -14.43 -24.54
C ASP A 165 5.95 -15.85 -24.90
N MET A 166 6.40 -16.64 -23.91
CA MET A 166 6.82 -18.03 -24.09
C MET A 166 5.63 -19.00 -24.14
N PRO A 167 5.65 -20.01 -25.03
CA PRO A 167 4.71 -21.12 -24.98
C PRO A 167 4.88 -21.94 -23.71
N GLU A 168 3.81 -22.63 -23.31
CA GLU A 168 3.69 -23.27 -21.98
C GLU A 168 4.76 -24.34 -21.69
N ASP A 169 5.19 -25.06 -22.72
CA ASP A 169 6.22 -26.09 -22.66
C ASP A 169 7.64 -25.53 -22.51
N GLU A 170 7.94 -24.41 -23.16
CA GLU A 170 9.21 -23.69 -23.00
C GLU A 170 9.28 -22.99 -21.65
N ARG A 171 8.17 -22.40 -21.21
CA ARG A 171 8.05 -21.74 -19.92
C ARG A 171 8.32 -22.67 -18.75
N ALA A 172 7.76 -23.89 -18.78
CA ALA A 172 7.98 -24.87 -17.72
C ALA A 172 9.47 -25.23 -17.57
N LYS A 173 10.17 -25.42 -18.71
CA LYS A 173 11.61 -25.68 -18.73
C LYS A 173 12.42 -24.50 -18.19
N TYR A 174 12.08 -23.27 -18.60
CA TYR A 174 12.76 -22.07 -18.11
C TYR A 174 12.65 -21.91 -16.58
N LEU A 175 11.46 -22.15 -16.02
CA LEU A 175 11.22 -22.07 -14.58
C LEU A 175 12.01 -23.14 -13.80
N GLU A 176 12.13 -24.35 -14.36
CA GLU A 176 12.90 -25.44 -13.79
C GLU A 176 14.41 -25.14 -13.82
N GLU A 177 14.93 -24.61 -14.93
CA GLU A 177 16.33 -24.21 -15.09
C GLU A 177 16.74 -23.08 -14.16
N GLN A 178 15.88 -22.08 -13.97
CA GLN A 178 16.15 -20.94 -13.09
C GLN A 178 15.86 -21.24 -11.61
N GLY A 179 15.34 -22.42 -11.28
CA GLY A 179 15.02 -22.82 -9.90
C GLY A 179 13.90 -21.99 -9.27
N THR A 180 13.04 -21.38 -10.08
CA THR A 180 11.92 -20.53 -9.64
C THR A 180 10.61 -21.31 -9.72
N THR A 181 10.01 -21.62 -8.57
CA THR A 181 8.89 -22.56 -8.47
C THR A 181 7.53 -21.96 -8.82
N ARG A 182 7.42 -20.64 -8.98
CA ARG A 182 6.13 -19.96 -9.15
C ARG A 182 6.12 -19.09 -10.39
N PHE A 183 5.26 -19.50 -11.33
CA PHE A 183 4.74 -18.67 -12.40
C PHE A 183 3.95 -17.51 -11.81
N CYS A 184 4.17 -16.32 -12.36
CA CYS A 184 3.33 -15.15 -12.15
C CYS A 184 3.22 -14.65 -10.71
N ALA A 185 4.08 -13.69 -10.36
CA ALA A 185 3.80 -12.74 -9.31
C ALA A 185 2.40 -12.14 -9.45
N ILE A 186 1.80 -12.10 -10.66
CA ILE A 186 0.41 -11.66 -10.92
C ILE A 186 -0.64 -12.65 -10.35
N LEU A 187 -0.44 -13.96 -10.45
CA LEU A 187 -1.32 -14.96 -9.81
C LEU A 187 -1.07 -15.00 -8.30
N HIS A 188 0.17 -14.78 -7.88
CA HIS A 188 0.47 -14.58 -6.47
C HIS A 188 -0.16 -13.30 -5.94
N LEU A 189 -0.19 -12.22 -6.74
CA LEU A 189 -0.84 -10.96 -6.46
C LEU A 189 -2.34 -11.14 -6.30
N SER A 190 -3.01 -11.87 -7.19
CA SER A 190 -4.44 -12.14 -7.04
C SER A 190 -4.72 -12.92 -5.76
N THR A 191 -3.89 -13.91 -5.43
CA THR A 191 -4.00 -14.70 -4.20
C THR A 191 -3.69 -13.87 -2.94
N VAL A 192 -2.64 -13.06 -2.95
CA VAL A 192 -2.26 -12.22 -1.81
C VAL A 192 -3.26 -11.09 -1.62
N PHE A 193 -3.70 -10.45 -2.70
CA PHE A 193 -4.78 -9.48 -2.68
C PHE A 193 -6.04 -10.12 -2.08
N PHE A 194 -6.46 -11.28 -2.58
CA PHE A 194 -7.60 -12.02 -2.03
C PHE A 194 -7.42 -12.34 -0.54
N ASN A 195 -6.24 -12.80 -0.13
CA ASN A 195 -5.94 -13.08 1.29
C ASN A 195 -5.90 -11.82 2.17
N VAL A 196 -5.41 -10.70 1.64
CA VAL A 196 -5.42 -9.40 2.33
C VAL A 196 -6.85 -8.92 2.49
N LEU A 197 -7.69 -9.10 1.47
CA LEU A 197 -9.12 -8.80 1.54
C LEU A 197 -9.87 -9.73 2.49
N GLU A 198 -9.59 -11.04 2.45
CA GLU A 198 -10.18 -11.99 3.39
C GLU A 198 -9.75 -11.71 4.81
N LYS A 199 -8.46 -11.44 5.09
CA LYS A 199 -8.02 -11.04 6.44
C LYS A 199 -8.70 -9.75 6.91
N ALA A 200 -8.85 -8.77 6.02
CA ALA A 200 -9.61 -7.55 6.32
C ALA A 200 -11.11 -7.84 6.57
N SER A 201 -11.66 -8.92 6.01
CA SER A 201 -13.07 -9.29 6.13
C SER A 201 -13.39 -10.35 7.20
N SER A 202 -12.41 -11.17 7.62
CA SER A 202 -12.57 -12.38 8.42
C SER A 202 -12.25 -12.18 9.91
N ASP A 203 -11.62 -11.05 10.27
CA ASP A 203 -11.39 -10.62 11.66
C ASP A 203 -12.65 -9.99 12.32
N LYS A 204 -13.83 -10.47 11.93
CA LYS A 204 -15.13 -10.16 12.55
C LYS A 204 -15.26 -10.81 13.92
#